data_AF-A0A261Q3D7-F1
#
_entry.id   AF-A0A261Q3D7-F1
#
_cell.length_a   1.000
_cell.length_b   1.000
_cell.length_c   1.000
_cell.angle_alpha   90.00
_cell.angle_beta   90.00
_cell.angle_gamma   90.00
#
_symmetry.space_group_name_H-M   'P 1'
#
loop_
_entity.id
_entity.type
_entity.pdbx_description
1 polymer ?
#
loop_
_entity_poly.entity_id
_entity_poly.type
_entity_poly.pdbx_seq_one_letter_code
_entity_poly.pdbx_strand_id
1 'polypeptide(L)'
;MCLGEAVQNLFTSPFLSQESVFELSFSTNNRNSYWNLWYPSSLGGQYTLKPSATLVEKLNNPAIGGSRKALLAGTGNNVYGVLYNTSATSTDPSYVIRIAELYLIRAEARAQQNKLADALADLNTVRSRADVAAATTSTKEALLLAIEEENNVEFAFEAHRWFDLVRTGRTGAVLGLTNSQYWVFPFPYQDVLSDPDLEQNPGY
;
A
#
# COMPACT_ATOMS: atom_id res chain seq x y z
N MET A 1 -25.77 -20.32 -13.11
CA MET A 1 -24.47 -20.81 -12.60
C MET A 1 -23.46 -20.64 -13.73
N CYS A 2 -22.91 -19.44 -13.91
CA CYS A 2 -22.00 -19.12 -15.01
C CYS A 2 -20.57 -19.11 -14.48
N LEU A 3 -19.94 -20.29 -14.45
CA LEU A 3 -18.48 -20.42 -14.34
C LEU A 3 -18.01 -20.99 -15.66
N GLY A 4 -17.92 -20.12 -16.67
CA GLY A 4 -17.55 -20.48 -18.05
C GLY A 4 -16.49 -19.58 -18.67
N GLU A 5 -15.97 -18.59 -17.95
CA GLU A 5 -14.81 -17.84 -18.42
C GLU A 5 -13.54 -18.58 -18.02
N ALA A 6 -12.74 -18.93 -19.04
CA ALA A 6 -11.44 -19.56 -18.84
C ALA A 6 -10.55 -18.63 -18.01
N VAL A 7 -10.01 -19.14 -16.90
CA VAL A 7 -9.08 -18.45 -15.99
C VAL A 7 -7.88 -17.82 -16.74
N GLN A 8 -7.58 -18.28 -17.95
CA GLN A 8 -6.55 -17.70 -18.82
C GLN A 8 -6.85 -16.25 -19.24
N ASN A 9 -8.12 -15.87 -19.35
CA ASN A 9 -8.51 -14.52 -19.77
C ASN A 9 -8.45 -13.50 -18.62
N LEU A 10 -8.30 -13.95 -17.36
CA LEU A 10 -8.17 -13.05 -16.20
C LEU A 10 -6.90 -12.18 -16.29
N PHE A 11 -5.88 -12.63 -17.02
CA PHE A 11 -4.58 -11.97 -17.13
C PHE A 11 -4.31 -11.41 -18.53
N THR A 12 -5.31 -11.34 -19.41
CA THR A 12 -5.14 -10.83 -20.77
C THR A 12 -5.96 -9.56 -20.96
N SER A 13 -5.26 -8.44 -21.03
CA SER A 13 -5.54 -7.19 -21.75
C SER A 13 -6.99 -6.66 -21.87
N PRO A 14 -7.19 -5.34 -21.70
CA PRO A 14 -6.16 -4.33 -21.48
C PRO A 14 -5.96 -4.03 -20.00
N PHE A 15 -4.77 -4.32 -19.49
CA PHE A 15 -4.28 -3.70 -18.26
C PHE A 15 -4.14 -2.20 -18.53
N LEU A 16 -4.67 -1.37 -17.65
CA LEU A 16 -4.61 0.09 -17.81
C LEU A 16 -3.20 0.66 -17.53
N SER A 17 -2.33 -0.14 -16.89
CA SER A 17 -0.96 0.22 -16.54
C SER A 17 0.01 -0.92 -16.81
N GLN A 18 1.24 -0.59 -17.23
CA GLN A 18 2.35 -1.54 -17.35
C GLN A 18 2.85 -2.06 -15.99
N GLU A 19 2.40 -1.47 -14.88
CA GLU A 19 2.77 -1.91 -13.53
C GLU A 19 1.91 -3.07 -13.01
N SER A 20 0.73 -3.27 -13.60
CA SER A 20 -0.25 -4.22 -13.08
C SER A 20 0.17 -5.66 -13.34
N VAL A 21 0.17 -6.47 -12.29
CA VAL A 21 0.29 -7.94 -12.39
C VAL A 21 -1.09 -8.57 -12.17
N PHE A 22 -1.83 -8.05 -11.19
CA PHE A 22 -3.21 -8.40 -10.93
C PHE A 22 -3.98 -7.16 -10.45
N GLU A 23 -5.08 -6.83 -11.11
CA GLU A 23 -5.96 -5.72 -10.76
C GLU A 23 -7.43 -6.10 -10.85
N LEU A 24 -8.26 -5.37 -10.12
CA LEU A 24 -9.70 -5.35 -10.29
C LEU A 24 -10.04 -4.20 -11.25
N SER A 25 -10.65 -4.53 -12.39
CA SER A 25 -11.04 -3.56 -13.41
C SER A 25 -12.44 -3.00 -13.14
N PHE A 26 -12.62 -1.72 -13.45
CA PHE A 26 -13.88 -1.01 -13.30
C PHE A 26 -14.29 -0.36 -14.62
N SER A 27 -15.58 -0.09 -14.77
CA SER A 27 -16.17 0.55 -15.95
C SER A 27 -17.27 1.53 -15.54
N THR A 28 -17.79 2.31 -16.48
CA THR A 28 -18.92 3.20 -16.22
C THR A 28 -20.19 2.48 -15.78
N ASN A 29 -20.31 1.17 -16.07
CA ASN A 29 -21.39 0.29 -15.64
C ASN A 29 -21.09 -0.47 -14.34
N ASN A 30 -19.82 -0.61 -13.96
CA ASN A 30 -19.36 -1.21 -12.71
C ASN A 30 -18.29 -0.32 -12.09
N ARG A 31 -18.71 0.65 -11.28
CA ARG A 31 -17.89 1.79 -10.87
C ARG A 31 -17.10 1.53 -9.60
N ASN A 32 -15.86 2.02 -9.57
CA ASN A 32 -15.02 2.07 -8.38
C ASN A 32 -15.43 3.26 -7.50
N SER A 33 -15.92 2.98 -6.29
CA SER A 33 -16.32 4.05 -5.37
C SER A 33 -15.22 4.52 -4.42
N TYR A 34 -14.03 3.90 -4.41
CA TYR A 34 -13.00 4.14 -3.38
C TYR A 34 -12.46 5.57 -3.33
N TRP A 35 -12.52 6.33 -4.44
CA TRP A 35 -12.13 7.74 -4.45
C TRP A 35 -12.87 8.56 -3.38
N ASN A 36 -14.14 8.21 -3.12
CA ASN A 36 -14.99 8.97 -2.21
C ASN A 36 -14.48 8.95 -0.75
N LEU A 37 -13.74 7.91 -0.35
CA LEU A 37 -13.20 7.79 1.01
C LEU A 37 -12.12 8.84 1.29
N TRP A 38 -11.39 9.23 0.25
CA TRP A 38 -10.22 10.12 0.34
C TRP A 38 -10.56 11.58 0.07
N TYR A 39 -11.49 11.86 -0.84
CA TYR A 39 -11.76 13.22 -1.28
C TYR A 39 -12.51 14.04 -0.21
N PRO A 40 -12.25 15.36 -0.11
CA PRO A 40 -12.98 16.25 0.78
C PRO A 40 -14.44 16.43 0.34
N SER A 41 -15.32 16.77 1.28
CA SER A 41 -16.75 16.98 1.01
C SER A 41 -17.05 18.13 0.05
N SER A 42 -16.16 19.12 -0.05
CA SER A 42 -16.24 20.18 -1.07
C SER A 42 -16.08 19.65 -2.50
N LEU A 43 -15.52 18.45 -2.67
CA LEU A 43 -15.38 17.74 -3.95
C LEU A 43 -16.29 16.50 -4.02
N GLY A 44 -17.28 16.40 -3.13
CA GLY A 44 -18.25 15.29 -3.10
C GLY A 44 -17.75 14.00 -2.44
N GLY A 45 -16.60 14.03 -1.76
CA GLY A 45 -16.10 12.89 -0.98
C GLY A 45 -16.53 12.90 0.49
N GLN A 46 -16.23 11.82 1.20
CA GLN A 46 -16.53 11.61 2.61
C GLN A 46 -15.37 12.03 3.53
N TYR A 47 -14.15 12.12 2.99
CA TYR A 47 -12.93 12.45 3.74
C TYR A 47 -12.71 11.57 4.98
N THR A 48 -13.14 10.32 4.94
CA THR A 48 -12.99 9.35 6.03
C THR A 48 -11.54 8.93 6.20
N LEU A 49 -10.78 8.89 5.10
CA LEU A 49 -9.37 8.54 5.09
C LEU A 49 -8.54 9.78 4.79
N LYS A 50 -7.77 10.23 5.77
CA LYS A 50 -6.83 11.35 5.65
C LYS A 50 -5.39 10.85 5.76
N PRO A 51 -4.47 11.24 4.85
CA PRO A 51 -3.06 10.91 4.99
C PRO A 51 -2.48 11.49 6.28
N SER A 52 -1.60 10.73 6.94
CA SER A 52 -0.87 11.23 8.11
C SER A 52 0.10 12.35 7.70
N ALA A 53 0.39 13.27 8.61
CA ALA A 53 1.32 14.36 8.36
C ALA A 53 2.72 13.85 7.92
N THR A 54 3.19 12.78 8.54
CA THR A 54 4.47 12.13 8.19
C THR A 54 4.46 11.55 6.77
N LEU A 55 3.36 10.92 6.33
CA LEU A 55 3.27 10.42 4.95
C LEU A 55 3.25 11.58 3.95
N VAL A 56 2.52 12.66 4.27
CA VAL A 56 2.47 13.88 3.45
C VAL A 56 3.85 14.50 3.29
N GLU A 57 4.63 14.57 4.37
CA GLU A 57 6.00 15.08 4.35
C GLU A 57 6.91 14.20 3.47
N LYS A 58 6.85 12.88 3.65
CA LYS A 58 7.65 11.92 2.87
C LYS A 58 7.34 11.99 1.38
N LEU A 59 6.06 12.05 1.00
CA LEU A 59 5.64 12.13 -0.40
C LEU A 59 6.01 13.48 -1.05
N ASN A 60 5.97 14.59 -0.30
CA ASN A 60 6.37 15.90 -0.81
C ASN A 60 7.88 16.11 -0.88
N ASN A 61 8.67 15.32 -0.14
CA ASN A 61 10.13 15.40 -0.19
C ASN A 61 10.65 14.75 -1.49
N PRO A 62 11.29 15.50 -2.40
CA PRO A 62 11.75 14.96 -3.69
C PRO A 62 12.83 13.86 -3.54
N ALA A 63 13.57 13.83 -2.43
CA ALA A 63 14.58 12.79 -2.16
C ALA A 63 13.98 11.47 -1.62
N ILE A 64 12.68 11.45 -1.30
CA ILE A 64 11.97 10.30 -0.70
C ILE A 64 10.76 9.92 -1.56
N GLY A 65 9.87 10.88 -1.81
CA GLY A 65 8.65 10.71 -2.58
C GLY A 65 8.83 10.82 -4.09
N GLY A 66 9.77 11.65 -4.55
CA GLY A 66 10.03 11.87 -5.97
C GLY A 66 8.77 12.25 -6.74
N SER A 67 8.48 11.53 -7.83
CA SER A 67 7.28 11.72 -8.66
C SER A 67 5.98 11.31 -7.96
N ARG A 68 6.04 10.47 -6.90
CA ARG A 68 4.87 10.01 -6.13
C ARG A 68 4.20 11.11 -5.31
N LYS A 69 4.77 12.32 -5.24
CA LYS A 69 4.06 13.52 -4.75
C LYS A 69 2.72 13.75 -5.47
N ALA A 70 2.59 13.26 -6.71
CA ALA A 70 1.37 13.32 -7.51
C ALA A 70 0.19 12.54 -6.89
N LEU A 71 0.44 11.66 -5.91
CA LEU A 71 -0.60 10.98 -5.15
C LEU A 71 -1.31 11.89 -4.13
N LEU A 72 -0.83 13.13 -3.95
CA LEU A 72 -1.42 14.10 -3.04
C LEU A 72 -2.04 15.28 -3.80
N ALA A 73 -3.14 15.77 -3.25
CA ALA A 73 -3.73 17.05 -3.65
C ALA A 73 -4.17 17.84 -2.41
N GLY A 74 -4.48 19.12 -2.60
CA GLY A 74 -4.81 20.04 -1.52
C GLY A 74 -3.57 20.54 -0.76
N THR A 75 -3.80 21.36 0.27
CA THR A 75 -2.75 21.99 1.06
C THR A 75 -3.14 22.08 2.54
N GLY A 76 -2.12 22.21 3.40
CA GLY A 76 -2.31 22.35 4.84
C GLY A 76 -3.18 21.24 5.42
N ASN A 77 -4.23 21.61 6.16
CA ASN A 77 -5.12 20.66 6.83
C ASN A 77 -6.08 19.92 5.89
N ASN A 78 -6.16 20.33 4.61
CA ASN A 78 -7.09 19.81 3.61
C ASN A 78 -6.38 18.94 2.56
N VAL A 79 -5.22 18.38 2.88
CA VAL A 79 -4.51 17.45 2.02
C VAL A 79 -5.25 16.10 1.93
N TYR A 80 -5.33 15.52 0.73
CA TYR A 80 -6.00 14.25 0.47
C TYR A 80 -5.24 13.40 -0.55
N GLY A 81 -5.51 12.09 -0.52
CA GLY A 81 -4.97 11.13 -1.48
C GLY A 81 -5.76 11.14 -2.79
N VAL A 82 -5.07 11.04 -3.92
CA VAL A 82 -5.65 11.00 -5.27
C VAL A 82 -5.21 9.76 -6.05
N LEU A 83 -5.04 8.63 -5.37
CA LEU A 83 -4.77 7.33 -6.00
C LEU A 83 -5.88 6.96 -7.02
N TYR A 84 -7.14 7.18 -6.64
CA TYR A 84 -8.30 7.04 -7.51
C TYR A 84 -8.79 8.43 -7.91
N ASN A 85 -8.40 8.90 -9.09
CA ASN A 85 -8.60 10.30 -9.50
C ASN A 85 -9.61 10.50 -10.65
N THR A 86 -10.13 9.43 -11.25
CA THR A 86 -11.17 9.49 -12.27
C THR A 86 -12.56 9.66 -11.66
N SER A 87 -12.73 10.52 -10.65
CA SER A 87 -13.98 10.63 -9.86
C SER A 87 -15.25 10.83 -10.70
N ALA A 88 -15.15 11.48 -11.87
CA ALA A 88 -16.26 11.65 -12.81
C ALA A 88 -16.75 10.35 -13.45
N THR A 89 -15.85 9.43 -13.79
CA THR A 89 -16.18 8.14 -14.45
C THR A 89 -16.15 6.96 -13.49
N SER A 90 -15.37 7.08 -12.40
CA SER A 90 -15.15 6.06 -11.37
C SER A 90 -14.65 4.75 -11.98
N THR A 91 -13.61 4.85 -12.82
CA THR A 91 -13.08 3.74 -13.63
C THR A 91 -11.65 3.35 -13.28
N ASP A 92 -11.06 4.00 -12.28
CA ASP A 92 -9.70 3.66 -11.81
C ASP A 92 -9.64 2.17 -11.40
N PRO A 93 -8.66 1.40 -11.89
CA PRO A 93 -8.45 0.04 -11.44
C PRO A 93 -8.01 0.03 -9.98
N SER A 94 -8.32 -1.05 -9.26
CA SER A 94 -7.70 -1.31 -7.96
C SER A 94 -6.62 -2.36 -8.14
N TYR A 95 -5.36 -1.98 -7.92
CA TYR A 95 -4.27 -2.95 -7.92
C TYR A 95 -4.42 -3.91 -6.75
N VAL A 96 -4.22 -5.20 -7.03
CA VAL A 96 -4.10 -6.25 -6.02
C VAL A 96 -2.64 -6.65 -5.91
N ILE A 97 -1.92 -6.76 -7.04
CA ILE A 97 -0.48 -6.98 -7.11
C ILE A 97 0.08 -6.15 -8.26
N ARG A 98 1.19 -5.45 -7.99
CA ARG A 98 1.93 -4.70 -9.02
C ARG A 98 3.42 -4.99 -8.99
N ILE A 99 4.10 -4.73 -10.10
CA ILE A 99 5.50 -5.12 -10.33
C ILE A 99 6.43 -4.57 -9.23
N ALA A 100 6.18 -3.37 -8.72
CA ALA A 100 6.98 -2.78 -7.63
C ALA A 100 7.00 -3.67 -6.37
N GLU A 101 5.89 -4.35 -6.09
CA GLU A 101 5.75 -5.24 -4.94
C GLU A 101 6.65 -6.46 -5.09
N LEU A 102 6.70 -7.02 -6.31
CA LEU A 102 7.59 -8.14 -6.61
C LEU A 102 9.05 -7.75 -6.44
N TYR A 103 9.45 -6.54 -6.85
CA TYR A 103 10.79 -6.04 -6.60
C TYR A 103 11.09 -5.86 -5.11
N LEU A 104 10.18 -5.27 -4.34
CA LEU A 104 10.42 -5.00 -2.92
C LEU A 104 10.38 -6.27 -2.06
N ILE A 105 9.48 -7.21 -2.34
CA ILE A 105 9.49 -8.54 -1.70
C ILE A 105 10.80 -9.26 -2.01
N ARG A 106 11.25 -9.25 -3.27
CA ARG A 106 12.52 -9.87 -3.66
C ARG A 106 13.73 -9.17 -3.04
N ALA A 107 13.71 -7.85 -2.95
CA ALA A 107 14.74 -7.05 -2.28
C ALA A 107 14.86 -7.44 -0.81
N GLU A 108 13.74 -7.50 -0.10
CA GLU A 108 13.70 -7.88 1.31
C GLU A 108 14.22 -9.30 1.51
N ALA A 109 13.73 -10.27 0.72
CA ALA A 109 14.18 -11.66 0.79
C ALA A 109 15.68 -11.81 0.52
N ARG A 110 16.23 -11.05 -0.44
CA ARG A 110 17.67 -11.03 -0.74
C ARG A 110 18.48 -10.41 0.39
N ALA A 111 18.01 -9.31 0.98
CA ALA A 111 18.65 -8.69 2.13
C ALA A 111 18.67 -9.65 3.33
N GLN A 112 17.58 -10.39 3.56
CA GLN A 112 17.51 -11.41 4.61
C GLN A 112 18.55 -12.52 4.42
N GLN A 113 18.81 -12.91 3.17
CA GLN A 113 19.84 -13.88 2.76
C GLN A 113 21.26 -13.31 2.71
N ASN A 114 21.50 -12.07 3.16
CA ASN A 114 22.78 -11.34 3.04
C ASN A 114 23.25 -11.11 1.59
N LYS A 115 22.35 -11.17 0.59
CA LYS A 115 22.62 -10.84 -0.81
C LYS A 115 22.42 -9.34 -1.04
N LEU A 116 23.23 -8.52 -0.36
CA LEU A 116 23.00 -7.09 -0.22
C LEU A 116 23.06 -6.32 -1.54
N ALA A 117 24.00 -6.67 -2.43
CA ALA A 117 24.11 -6.03 -3.75
C ALA A 117 22.86 -6.25 -4.62
N ASP A 118 22.34 -7.48 -4.64
CA ASP A 118 21.14 -7.82 -5.41
C ASP A 118 19.88 -7.16 -4.82
N ALA A 119 19.79 -7.11 -3.49
CA ALA A 119 18.70 -6.43 -2.79
C ALA A 119 18.71 -4.93 -3.06
N LEU A 120 19.89 -4.30 -3.05
CA LEU A 120 20.05 -2.89 -3.35
C LEU A 120 19.69 -2.57 -4.81
N ALA A 121 20.03 -3.46 -5.75
CA ALA A 121 19.64 -3.32 -7.15
C ALA A 121 18.11 -3.37 -7.35
N ASP A 122 17.42 -4.28 -6.65
CA ASP A 122 15.95 -4.35 -6.68
C ASP A 122 15.31 -3.08 -6.08
N LEU A 123 15.78 -2.63 -4.92
CA LEU A 123 15.32 -1.39 -4.29
C LEU A 123 15.50 -0.19 -5.24
N ASN A 124 16.67 -0.07 -5.86
CA ASN A 124 16.99 1.05 -6.74
C ASN A 124 16.19 1.03 -8.06
N THR A 125 15.68 -0.13 -8.47
CA THR A 125 14.77 -0.22 -9.62
C THR A 125 13.46 0.54 -9.33
N VAL A 126 12.89 0.35 -8.13
CA VAL A 126 11.67 1.06 -7.70
C VAL A 126 11.93 2.56 -7.52
N ARG A 127 13.05 2.90 -6.86
CA ARG A 127 13.46 4.31 -6.64
C ARG A 127 13.66 5.06 -7.93
N SER A 128 14.35 4.47 -8.90
CA SER A 128 14.60 5.09 -10.21
C SER A 128 13.31 5.39 -10.95
N ARG A 129 12.31 4.49 -10.89
CA ARG A 129 11.01 4.69 -11.53
C ARG A 129 10.20 5.81 -10.86
N ALA A 130 10.44 6.06 -9.58
CA ALA A 130 9.86 7.17 -8.83
C ALA A 130 10.66 8.49 -8.93
N ASP A 131 11.66 8.58 -9.81
CA ASP A 131 12.59 9.73 -9.91
C ASP A 131 13.32 10.05 -8.59
N VAL A 132 13.64 9.01 -7.81
CA VAL A 132 14.35 9.12 -6.54
C VAL A 132 15.78 8.61 -6.71
N ALA A 133 16.76 9.34 -6.14
CA ALA A 133 18.16 8.96 -6.19
C ALA A 133 18.41 7.55 -5.60
N ALA A 134 19.35 6.82 -6.19
CA ALA A 134 19.72 5.49 -5.73
C ALA A 134 20.16 5.49 -4.26
N ALA A 135 19.69 4.50 -3.50
CA ALA A 135 20.17 4.21 -2.16
C ALA A 135 21.61 3.65 -2.21
N THR A 136 22.38 3.92 -1.16
CA THR A 136 23.80 3.51 -1.05
C THR A 136 24.13 2.74 0.24
N THR A 137 23.12 2.17 0.90
CA THR A 137 23.29 1.46 2.18
C THR A 137 24.10 0.18 2.03
N SER A 138 25.01 -0.10 2.98
CA SER A 138 25.91 -1.25 2.92
C SER A 138 25.69 -2.31 4.01
N THR A 139 24.85 -2.05 5.02
CA THR A 139 24.51 -3.02 6.07
C THR A 139 23.14 -3.65 5.82
N LYS A 140 22.95 -4.88 6.30
CA LYS A 140 21.67 -5.60 6.20
C LYS A 140 20.54 -4.80 6.85
N GLU A 141 20.78 -4.28 8.05
CA GLU A 141 19.79 -3.56 8.85
C GLU A 141 19.37 -2.24 8.19
N ALA A 142 20.35 -1.47 7.69
CA ALA A 142 20.06 -0.21 6.99
C ALA A 142 19.31 -0.46 5.68
N LEU A 143 19.65 -1.54 4.95
CA LEU A 143 18.98 -1.89 3.71
C LEU A 143 17.53 -2.36 3.96
N LEU A 144 17.30 -3.19 4.97
CA LEU A 144 15.94 -3.61 5.34
C LEU A 144 15.07 -2.40 5.73
N LEU A 145 15.62 -1.45 6.49
CA LEU A 145 14.90 -0.21 6.82
C LEU A 145 14.63 0.64 5.57
N ALA A 146 15.61 0.75 4.66
CA ALA A 146 15.40 1.48 3.40
C ALA A 146 14.30 0.83 2.53
N ILE A 147 14.21 -0.50 2.52
CA ILE A 147 13.14 -1.24 1.82
C ILE A 147 11.78 -1.00 2.48
N GLU A 148 11.71 -1.02 3.82
CA GLU A 148 10.47 -0.71 4.58
C GLU A 148 9.98 0.72 4.28
N GLU A 149 10.92 1.67 4.25
CA GLU A 149 10.63 3.08 3.97
C GLU A 149 10.22 3.31 2.53
N GLU A 150 10.86 2.64 1.56
CA GLU A 150 10.44 2.69 0.16
C GLU A 150 9.03 2.11 0.00
N ASN A 151 8.75 0.95 0.59
CA ASN A 151 7.41 0.35 0.54
C ASN A 151 6.33 1.32 1.06
N ASN A 152 6.57 1.99 2.20
CA ASN A 152 5.63 2.95 2.78
C ASN A 152 5.21 4.07 1.81
N VAL A 153 6.16 4.59 1.04
CA VAL A 153 5.89 5.70 0.11
C VAL A 153 5.49 5.22 -1.28
N GLU A 154 5.88 4.01 -1.64
CA GLU A 154 5.56 3.34 -2.89
C GLU A 154 4.09 2.91 -2.92
N PHE A 155 3.60 2.27 -1.84
CA PHE A 155 2.23 1.79 -1.70
C PHE A 155 1.33 2.72 -0.88
N ALA A 156 1.62 4.03 -0.93
CA ALA A 156 0.78 5.02 -0.29
C ALA A 156 -0.66 4.89 -0.82
N PHE A 157 -1.62 4.75 0.10
CA PHE A 157 -3.06 4.58 -0.18
C PHE A 157 -3.49 3.19 -0.68
N GLU A 158 -2.60 2.19 -0.69
CA GLU A 158 -2.87 0.82 -1.16
C GLU A 158 -3.02 -0.21 -0.01
N ALA A 159 -3.24 0.22 1.23
CA ALA A 159 -3.46 -0.65 2.41
C ALA A 159 -2.32 -1.63 2.79
N HIS A 160 -1.09 -1.43 2.30
CA HIS A 160 0.08 -2.26 2.66
C HIS A 160 0.64 -1.98 4.07
N ARG A 161 0.66 -0.70 4.47
CA ARG A 161 1.48 -0.21 5.59
C ARG A 161 1.23 -0.92 6.93
N TRP A 162 -0.02 -1.25 7.24
CA TRP A 162 -0.34 -1.97 8.49
C TRP A 162 0.32 -3.34 8.52
N PHE A 163 0.12 -4.14 7.47
CA PHE A 163 0.64 -5.51 7.38
C PHE A 163 2.16 -5.53 7.37
N ASP A 164 2.80 -4.58 6.67
CA ASP A 164 4.26 -4.45 6.67
C ASP A 164 4.84 -4.14 8.04
N LEU A 165 4.19 -3.25 8.80
CA LEU A 165 4.65 -2.92 10.14
C LEU A 165 4.42 -4.07 11.13
N VAL A 166 3.29 -4.77 11.03
CA VAL A 166 2.99 -5.90 11.91
C VAL A 166 3.98 -7.04 11.69
N ARG A 167 4.19 -7.46 10.43
CA ARG A 167 5.08 -8.60 10.12
C ARG A 167 6.55 -8.31 10.44
N THR A 168 6.97 -7.06 10.43
CA THR A 168 8.35 -6.63 10.75
C THR A 168 8.52 -6.25 12.22
N GLY A 169 7.44 -6.23 13.02
CA GLY A 169 7.48 -5.81 14.43
C GLY A 169 7.77 -4.31 14.62
N ARG A 170 7.45 -3.50 13.60
CA ARG A 170 7.80 -2.07 13.53
C ARG A 170 6.66 -1.13 13.91
N THR A 171 5.45 -1.65 14.15
CA THR A 171 4.28 -0.87 14.61
C THR A 171 4.57 -0.03 15.86
N GLY A 172 5.27 -0.57 16.86
CA GLY A 172 5.65 0.17 18.07
C GLY A 172 6.59 1.34 17.77
N ALA A 173 7.59 1.12 16.93
CA ALA A 173 8.59 2.14 16.57
C ALA A 173 8.04 3.22 15.64
N VAL A 174 7.08 2.89 14.78
CA VAL A 174 6.55 3.78 13.73
C VAL A 174 5.25 4.46 14.14
N LEU A 175 4.33 3.71 14.75
CA LEU A 175 2.98 4.18 15.12
C LEU A 175 2.81 4.41 16.63
N GLY A 176 3.79 4.06 17.45
CA GLY A 176 3.68 4.11 18.91
C GLY A 176 2.82 2.99 19.51
N LEU A 177 2.41 2.00 18.71
CA LEU A 177 1.57 0.88 19.13
C LEU A 177 2.43 -0.26 19.69
N THR A 178 2.87 -0.11 20.94
CA THR A 178 3.83 -1.01 21.58
C THR A 178 3.23 -2.31 22.09
N ASN A 179 1.92 -2.36 22.37
CA ASN A 179 1.26 -3.60 22.78
C ASN A 179 0.93 -4.46 21.54
N SER A 180 1.64 -5.57 21.40
CA SER A 180 1.51 -6.49 20.26
C SER A 180 0.23 -7.32 20.26
N GLN A 181 -0.49 -7.38 21.38
CA GLN A 181 -1.78 -8.07 21.47
C GLN A 181 -2.83 -7.46 20.52
N TYR A 182 -2.74 -6.14 20.27
CA TYR A 182 -3.66 -5.40 19.41
C TYR A 182 -3.21 -5.34 17.93
N TRP A 183 -2.22 -6.14 17.53
CA TRP A 183 -1.78 -6.19 16.13
C TRP A 183 -2.62 -7.16 15.29
N VAL A 184 -3.36 -8.06 15.93
CA VAL A 184 -4.33 -8.96 15.32
C VAL A 184 -5.73 -8.44 15.62
N PHE A 185 -6.58 -8.31 14.61
CA PHE A 185 -7.95 -7.83 14.81
C PHE A 185 -8.78 -8.80 15.66
N PRO A 186 -9.74 -8.29 16.46
CA PRO A 186 -10.62 -9.16 17.24
C PRO A 186 -11.54 -9.95 16.33
N PHE A 187 -11.93 -11.15 16.76
CA PHE A 187 -13.08 -11.81 16.17
C PHE A 187 -14.35 -11.00 16.46
N PRO A 188 -15.32 -10.98 15.53
CA PRO A 188 -16.61 -10.35 15.78
C PRO A 188 -17.25 -10.90 17.05
N TYR A 189 -17.70 -10.02 17.94
CA TYR A 189 -18.23 -10.40 19.26
C TYR A 189 -19.40 -11.39 19.17
N GLN A 190 -20.24 -11.26 18.13
CA GLN A 190 -21.37 -12.17 17.92
C GLN A 190 -20.91 -13.60 17.58
N ASP A 191 -19.79 -13.74 16.87
CA ASP A 191 -19.25 -15.06 16.51
C ASP A 191 -18.74 -15.77 17.77
N VAL A 192 -18.00 -15.06 18.63
CA VAL A 192 -17.50 -15.55 19.93
C VAL A 192 -18.65 -15.94 20.87
N LEU A 193 -19.76 -15.18 20.86
CA LEU A 193 -20.94 -15.55 21.65
C LEU A 193 -21.67 -16.78 21.11
N SER A 194 -21.65 -16.97 19.78
CA SER A 194 -22.39 -18.05 19.12
C SER A 194 -21.67 -19.39 19.18
N ASP A 195 -20.34 -19.37 19.24
CA ASP A 195 -19.49 -20.55 19.25
C ASP A 195 -18.68 -20.62 20.56
N PRO A 196 -19.10 -21.45 21.53
CA PRO A 196 -18.40 -21.60 22.81
C PRO A 196 -16.95 -22.07 22.70
N ASP A 197 -16.56 -22.67 21.57
CA ASP A 197 -15.19 -23.16 21.33
C ASP A 197 -14.30 -22.06 20.67
N LEU A 198 -14.89 -20.94 20.24
CA LEU A 198 -14.16 -19.82 19.66
C LEU A 198 -13.61 -18.90 20.76
N GLU A 199 -12.32 -19.06 21.06
CA GLU A 199 -11.61 -18.16 21.96
C GLU A 199 -11.18 -16.86 21.26
N GLN A 200 -11.30 -15.74 21.98
CA GLN A 200 -10.91 -14.42 21.48
C GLN A 200 -9.38 -14.27 21.41
N ASN A 201 -8.90 -13.44 20.48
CA ASN A 201 -7.50 -13.03 20.43
C ASN A 201 -7.09 -12.32 21.73
N PRO A 202 -5.88 -12.57 22.27
CA PRO A 202 -5.43 -11.94 23.51
C PRO A 202 -5.57 -10.41 23.47
N GLY A 203 -6.08 -9.82 24.56
CA GLY A 203 -6.24 -8.38 24.72
C GLY A 203 -7.64 -7.83 24.42
N TYR A 204 -8.53 -8.64 23.84
CA TYR A 204 -9.93 -8.29 23.51
C TYR A 204 -10.95 -9.07 24.34
#